data_AF-A0A2U0DST3-F1
#
_entry.id   AF-A0A2U0DST3-F1
#
_cell.length_a   1.000
_cell.length_b   1.000
_cell.length_c   1.000
_cell.angle_alpha   90.00
_cell.angle_beta   90.00
_cell.angle_gamma   90.00
#
_symmetry.space_group_name_H-M   'P 1'
#
loop_
_entity.id
_entity.type
_entity.pdbx_description
1 polymer ?
#
loop_
_entity_poly.entity_id
_entity_poly.type
_entity_poly.pdbx_seq_one_letter_code
_entity_poly.pdbx_strand_id
1 'polypeptide(L)'
;MERKILKGEVIFQTVVSLVFFLPVAVNYYQKTQRSDFFIALFYVGISNLIGFLLRVSLSKSRFHRYYFCGVILFFIILYFTAVYLIDFRKDFVINFMGIGGVFFNIYYLIYGFYNIKTMQQNKIE
;
A
#
# COMPACT_ATOMS: atom_id res chain seq x y z
N MET A 1 -5.58 16.65 18.06
CA MET A 1 -6.33 15.37 17.97
C MET A 1 -5.87 14.58 16.75
N GLU A 2 -5.84 15.24 15.58
CA GLU A 2 -5.38 14.71 14.28
C GLU A 2 -4.05 13.95 14.34
N ARG A 3 -3.00 14.49 14.97
CA ARG A 3 -1.70 13.81 15.11
C ARG A 3 -1.78 12.47 15.87
N LYS A 4 -2.63 12.36 16.90
CA LYS A 4 -2.82 11.10 17.65
C LYS A 4 -3.50 10.06 16.77
N ILE A 5 -4.49 10.49 15.97
CA ILE A 5 -5.20 9.64 15.00
C ILE A 5 -4.24 9.16 13.91
N LEU A 6 -3.45 10.05 13.32
CA LEU A 6 -2.44 9.70 12.30
C LEU A 6 -1.37 8.75 12.85
N LYS A 7 -0.90 8.95 14.09
CA LYS A 7 0.00 8.00 14.75
C LYS A 7 -0.64 6.62 14.92
N GLY A 8 -1.88 6.57 15.38
CA GLY A 8 -2.62 5.31 15.51
C GLY A 8 -2.80 4.60 14.18
N GLU A 9 -3.15 5.34 13.13
CA GLU A 9 -3.27 4.82 11.77
C GLU A 9 -1.95 4.25 11.26
N VAL A 10 -0.83 4.98 11.36
CA VAL A 10 0.48 4.45 10.91
C VAL A 10 0.90 3.20 11.69
N ILE A 11 0.64 3.14 13.00
CA ILE A 11 0.92 1.95 13.83
C ILE A 11 0.06 0.78 13.35
N PHE A 12 -1.24 0.99 13.19
CA PHE A 12 -2.16 -0.03 12.67
C PHE A 12 -1.72 -0.53 11.30
N GLN A 13 -1.38 0.38 10.40
CA GLN A 13 -0.88 0.05 9.07
C GLN A 13 0.39 -0.79 9.10
N THR A 14 1.32 -0.45 10.02
CA THR A 14 2.59 -1.16 10.18
C THR A 14 2.33 -2.58 10.69
N VAL A 15 1.43 -2.75 11.66
CA VAL A 15 1.05 -4.06 12.20
C VAL A 15 0.37 -4.91 11.12
N VAL A 16 -0.61 -4.36 10.41
CA VAL A 16 -1.28 -5.04 9.29
C VAL A 16 -0.25 -5.43 8.24
N SER A 17 0.64 -4.52 7.87
CA SER A 17 1.72 -4.83 6.92
C SER A 17 2.57 -5.99 7.41
N LEU A 18 3.05 -5.98 8.65
CA LEU A 18 3.89 -7.06 9.18
C LEU A 18 3.14 -8.41 9.22
N VAL A 19 1.92 -8.42 9.77
CA VAL A 19 1.11 -9.64 9.91
C VAL A 19 0.78 -10.26 8.56
N PHE A 20 0.54 -9.45 7.53
CA PHE A 20 0.17 -9.95 6.21
C PHE A 20 1.37 -10.10 5.26
N PHE A 21 2.49 -9.41 5.44
CA PHE A 21 3.69 -9.59 4.61
C PHE A 21 4.56 -10.78 5.03
N LEU A 22 4.72 -11.04 6.33
CA LEU A 22 5.60 -12.11 6.81
C LEU A 22 5.16 -13.51 6.35
N PRO A 23 3.89 -13.93 6.55
CA PRO A 23 3.42 -15.25 6.11
C PRO A 23 3.48 -15.39 4.59
N VAL A 24 3.24 -14.28 3.89
CA VAL A 24 3.22 -14.22 2.43
C VAL A 24 4.62 -14.36 1.84
N ALA A 25 5.63 -13.75 2.45
CA ALA A 25 7.03 -13.94 2.05
C ALA A 25 7.50 -15.38 2.28
N VAL A 26 7.10 -16.00 3.40
CA VAL A 26 7.39 -17.40 3.72
C VAL A 26 6.72 -18.34 2.72
N ASN A 27 5.43 -18.17 2.45
CA ASN A 27 4.67 -18.99 1.49
C ASN A 27 5.18 -18.81 0.05
N TYR A 28 5.54 -17.59 -0.36
CA TYR A 28 6.16 -17.34 -1.67
C TYR A 28 7.49 -18.10 -1.83
N TYR A 29 8.34 -18.09 -0.80
CA TYR A 29 9.62 -18.83 -0.81
C TYR A 29 9.42 -20.34 -0.83
N GLN A 30 8.43 -20.84 -0.08
CA GLN A 30 8.09 -22.27 -0.01
C GLN A 30 7.26 -22.77 -1.22
N LYS A 31 6.84 -21.89 -2.13
CA LYS A 31 5.94 -22.17 -3.27
C LYS A 31 4.59 -22.81 -2.88
N THR A 32 4.23 -22.77 -1.61
CA THR A 32 2.99 -23.30 -1.06
C THR A 32 1.92 -22.22 -1.13
N GLN A 33 0.94 -22.40 -2.02
CA GLN A 33 -0.30 -21.62 -2.15
C GLN A 33 -0.16 -20.13 -2.51
N ARG A 34 -0.19 -19.83 -3.82
CA ARG A 34 -0.31 -18.46 -4.36
C ARG A 34 -1.60 -17.73 -3.93
N SER A 35 -2.66 -18.43 -3.52
CA SER A 35 -3.94 -17.82 -3.10
C SER A 35 -3.80 -16.92 -1.88
N ASP A 36 -2.98 -17.33 -0.91
CA ASP A 36 -2.89 -16.65 0.39
C ASP A 36 -2.15 -15.32 0.26
N PHE A 37 -1.18 -15.26 -0.67
CA PHE A 37 -0.52 -14.04 -1.11
C PHE A 37 -1.53 -12.98 -1.56
N PHE A 38 -2.49 -13.36 -2.41
CA PHE A 38 -3.49 -12.42 -2.93
C PHE A 38 -4.49 -11.96 -1.88
N ILE A 39 -4.91 -12.86 -0.99
CA ILE A 39 -5.82 -12.54 0.10
C ILE A 39 -5.17 -11.51 1.03
N ALA A 40 -3.91 -11.73 1.39
CA ALA A 40 -3.14 -10.80 2.21
C ALA A 40 -2.95 -9.44 1.51
N LEU A 41 -2.59 -9.44 0.22
CA LEU A 41 -2.43 -8.21 -0.55
C LEU A 41 -3.74 -7.42 -0.63
N PHE A 42 -4.88 -8.10 -0.73
CA PHE A 42 -6.21 -7.49 -0.74
C PHE A 42 -6.52 -6.80 0.60
N TYR A 43 -6.29 -7.47 1.74
CA TYR A 43 -6.51 -6.85 3.05
C TYR A 43 -5.57 -5.67 3.31
N VAL A 44 -4.30 -5.77 2.91
CA VAL A 44 -3.36 -4.63 2.95
C VAL A 44 -3.86 -3.48 2.07
N GLY A 45 -4.34 -3.79 0.87
CA GLY A 45 -4.90 -2.81 -0.06
C GLY A 45 -6.11 -2.06 0.51
N ILE A 46 -7.08 -2.78 1.09
CA ILE A 46 -8.24 -2.18 1.75
C ILE A 46 -7.81 -1.32 2.93
N SER A 47 -6.89 -1.81 3.77
CA SER A 47 -6.35 -1.05 4.89
C SER A 47 -5.71 0.26 4.41
N ASN A 48 -4.91 0.20 3.33
CA ASN A 48 -4.29 1.38 2.71
C ASN A 48 -5.32 2.35 2.15
N LEU A 49 -6.42 1.87 1.58
CA LEU A 49 -7.50 2.74 1.10
C LEU A 49 -8.18 3.47 2.26
N ILE A 50 -8.55 2.76 3.33
CA ILE A 50 -9.22 3.35 4.50
C ILE A 50 -8.29 4.37 5.18
N GLY A 51 -7.03 3.98 5.40
CA GLY A 51 -6.01 4.88 5.94
C GLY A 51 -5.83 6.12 5.04
N PHE A 52 -5.79 5.94 3.72
CA PHE A 52 -5.61 7.05 2.79
C PHE A 52 -6.74 8.07 2.89
N LEU A 53 -8.00 7.60 2.98
CA LEU A 53 -9.16 8.46 3.17
C LEU A 53 -9.08 9.24 4.50
N LEU A 54 -8.64 8.57 5.58
CA LEU A 54 -8.38 9.24 6.87
C LEU A 54 -7.27 10.29 6.77
N ARG A 55 -6.19 10.00 6.04
CA ARG A 55 -5.10 10.97 5.89
C ARG A 55 -5.51 12.17 5.06
N VAL A 56 -6.28 11.98 3.99
CA VAL A 56 -6.77 13.08 3.14
C VAL A 56 -7.72 14.00 3.92
N SER A 57 -8.53 13.46 4.83
CA SER A 57 -9.43 14.28 5.67
C SER A 57 -8.70 15.05 6.77
N LEU A 58 -7.56 14.52 7.27
CA LEU A 58 -6.83 15.07 8.43
C LEU A 58 -5.56 15.86 8.07
N SER A 59 -5.06 15.79 6.84
CA SER A 59 -3.78 16.39 6.46
C SER A 59 -3.85 17.04 5.08
N LYS A 60 -3.22 18.21 4.93
CA LYS A 60 -2.99 18.86 3.63
C LYS A 60 -1.58 18.53 3.14
N SER A 61 -1.38 17.32 2.63
CA SER A 61 -0.07 16.87 2.13
C SER A 61 -0.06 16.71 0.61
N ARG A 62 0.94 17.25 -0.11
CA ARG A 62 1.05 17.01 -1.56
C ARG A 62 1.28 15.53 -1.89
N PHE A 63 1.81 14.77 -0.93
CA PHE A 63 2.03 13.33 -1.06
C PHE A 63 0.75 12.52 -1.27
N HIS A 64 -0.43 13.02 -0.86
CA HIS A 64 -1.71 12.36 -1.19
C HIS A 64 -1.91 12.25 -2.70
N ARG A 65 -1.59 13.33 -3.43
CA ARG A 65 -1.79 13.40 -4.87
C ARG A 65 -0.86 12.43 -5.59
N TYR A 66 0.40 12.36 -5.17
CA TYR A 66 1.37 11.43 -5.74
C TYR A 66 1.00 9.97 -5.48
N TYR A 67 0.56 9.64 -4.26
CA TYR A 67 0.07 8.30 -3.95
C TYR A 67 -1.11 7.92 -4.83
N PHE A 68 -2.12 8.80 -4.91
CA PHE A 68 -3.32 8.56 -5.70
C PHE A 68 -3.04 8.41 -7.20
N CYS A 69 -2.18 9.27 -7.75
CA CYS A 69 -1.75 9.15 -9.15
C CYS A 69 -1.01 7.83 -9.41
N GLY A 70 -0.14 7.42 -8.49
CA GLY A 70 0.57 6.14 -8.58
C GLY A 70 -0.41 4.96 -8.58
N VAL A 71 -1.41 4.96 -7.70
CA VAL A 71 -2.43 3.91 -7.65
C VAL A 71 -3.22 3.84 -8.96
N ILE A 72 -3.64 4.99 -9.51
CA ILE A 72 -4.32 5.03 -10.81
C ILE A 72 -3.43 4.45 -11.91
N LEU A 73 -2.18 4.91 -11.99
CA LEU A 73 -1.23 4.44 -13.00
C LEU A 73 -1.00 2.93 -12.92
N PHE A 74 -0.91 2.39 -11.70
CA PHE A 74 -0.78 0.96 -11.46
C PHE A 74 -1.96 0.16 -12.03
N PHE A 75 -3.20 0.60 -11.78
CA PHE A 75 -4.38 -0.06 -12.34
C PHE A 75 -4.49 0.07 -13.85
N ILE A 76 -4.06 1.20 -14.43
CA ILE A 76 -3.98 1.39 -15.88
C ILE A 76 -3.01 0.38 -16.49
N ILE A 77 -1.77 0.29 -15.96
CA ILE A 77 -0.77 -0.67 -16.45
C ILE A 77 -1.28 -2.10 -16.30
N LEU A 78 -1.90 -2.43 -15.17
CA LEU A 78 -2.50 -3.74 -14.94
C LEU A 78 -3.58 -4.07 -15.98
N TYR A 79 -4.48 -3.12 -16.27
CA TYR A 79 -5.53 -3.27 -17.27
C TYR A 79 -4.97 -3.50 -18.68
N PHE A 80 -4.05 -2.65 -19.14
CA PHE A 80 -3.43 -2.80 -20.46
C PHE A 80 -2.66 -4.11 -20.57
N THR A 81 -1.94 -4.51 -19.52
CA THR A 81 -1.24 -5.79 -19.52
C THR A 81 -2.23 -6.96 -19.61
N ALA A 82 -3.32 -6.92 -18.82
CA ALA A 82 -4.32 -7.98 -18.82
C ALA A 82 -5.05 -8.13 -20.15
N VAL A 83 -5.32 -7.01 -20.85
CA VAL A 83 -6.07 -6.99 -22.12
C VAL A 83 -5.18 -7.33 -23.33
N TYR A 84 -3.95 -6.81 -23.39
CA TYR A 84 -3.14 -6.84 -24.62
C TYR A 84 -2.02 -7.91 -24.63
N LEU A 85 -1.65 -8.52 -23.49
CA LEU A 85 -0.54 -9.50 -23.39
C LEU A 85 -1.05 -10.91 -23.07
N ILE A 86 -1.93 -11.43 -23.93
CA ILE A 86 -2.74 -12.65 -23.72
C ILE A 86 -1.92 -13.95 -23.57
N ASP A 87 -0.67 -14.02 -24.06
CA ASP A 87 0.14 -15.25 -24.04
C ASP A 87 1.15 -15.35 -22.87
N PHE A 88 1.56 -14.24 -22.25
CA PHE A 88 2.51 -14.21 -21.10
C PHE A 88 1.81 -14.08 -19.73
N ARG A 89 0.54 -14.49 -19.70
CA ARG A 89 -0.58 -13.77 -19.06
C ARG A 89 -0.69 -13.85 -17.54
N LYS A 90 -0.36 -14.98 -16.92
CA LYS A 90 -0.66 -15.19 -15.49
C LYS A 90 0.49 -14.79 -14.59
N ASP A 91 1.70 -15.26 -14.89
CA ASP A 91 2.84 -15.03 -13.99
C ASP A 91 3.26 -13.56 -13.96
N PHE A 92 3.23 -12.87 -15.11
CA PHE A 92 3.52 -11.43 -15.14
C PHE A 92 2.51 -10.64 -14.33
N VAL A 93 1.20 -10.85 -14.54
CA VAL A 93 0.12 -10.14 -13.83
C VAL A 93 0.21 -10.41 -12.32
N ILE A 94 0.44 -11.67 -11.93
CA ILE A 94 0.60 -12.07 -10.54
C ILE A 94 1.80 -11.37 -9.89
N ASN A 95 2.95 -11.38 -10.56
CA ASN A 95 4.17 -10.76 -10.05
C ASN A 95 4.05 -9.23 -10.02
N PHE A 96 3.45 -8.61 -11.04
CA PHE A 96 3.21 -7.17 -11.10
C PHE A 96 2.25 -6.72 -9.99
N MET A 97 1.16 -7.46 -9.77
CA MET A 97 0.25 -7.19 -8.67
C MET A 97 0.95 -7.31 -7.32
N GLY A 98 1.71 -8.38 -7.12
CA GLY A 98 2.42 -8.60 -5.88
C GLY A 98 3.48 -7.55 -5.60
N ILE A 99 4.47 -7.42 -6.47
CA ILE A 99 5.59 -6.47 -6.34
C ILE A 99 5.07 -5.03 -6.27
N GLY A 100 4.14 -4.66 -7.15
CA GLY A 100 3.53 -3.34 -7.15
C GLY A 100 2.79 -3.05 -5.85
N GLY A 101 1.97 -4.00 -5.37
CA GLY A 101 1.27 -3.89 -4.09
C GLY A 101 2.22 -3.70 -2.91
N VAL A 102 3.36 -4.41 -2.89
CA VAL A 102 4.43 -4.22 -1.89
C VAL A 102 4.97 -2.80 -1.93
N PHE A 103 5.34 -2.31 -3.11
CA PHE A 103 5.90 -0.97 -3.26
C PHE A 103 4.92 0.12 -2.86
N PHE A 104 3.64 0.00 -3.23
CA PHE A 104 2.62 0.96 -2.78
C PHE A 104 2.44 0.93 -1.28
N ASN A 105 2.47 -0.24 -0.65
CA ASN A 105 2.39 -0.35 0.79
C ASN A 105 3.59 0.31 1.50
N ILE A 106 4.81 0.04 1.03
CA ILE A 106 6.03 0.67 1.56
C ILE A 106 5.96 2.19 1.41
N TYR A 107 5.62 2.67 0.20
CA TYR A 107 5.46 4.10 -0.05
C TYR A 107 4.43 4.69 0.90
N TYR A 108 3.29 4.03 1.09
CA TYR A 108 2.22 4.47 1.96
C TYR A 108 2.67 4.57 3.42
N LEU A 109 3.46 3.63 3.93
CA LEU A 109 4.03 3.68 5.28
C LEU A 109 5.00 4.86 5.44
N ILE A 110 5.97 5.00 4.53
CA ILE A 110 6.96 6.09 4.56
C ILE A 110 6.26 7.44 4.55
N TYR A 111 5.29 7.59 3.64
CA TYR A 111 4.44 8.76 3.53
C TYR A 111 3.71 9.07 4.87
N GLY A 112 3.23 8.06 5.59
CA GLY A 112 2.57 8.23 6.89
C GLY A 112 3.50 8.76 7.97
N PHE A 113 4.68 8.16 8.11
CA PHE A 113 5.70 8.62 9.05
C PHE A 113 6.15 10.06 8.74
N TYR A 114 6.33 10.38 7.45
CA TYR A 114 6.70 11.73 7.02
C TYR A 114 5.65 12.78 7.40
N ASN A 115 4.36 12.48 7.18
CA ASN A 115 3.26 13.37 7.55
C ASN A 115 3.24 13.65 9.06
N ILE A 116 3.43 12.62 9.90
CA ILE A 116 3.49 12.79 11.36
C ILE A 116 4.69 13.66 11.78
N LYS A 117 5.85 13.46 11.16
CA LYS A 117 7.07 14.22 11.45
C LYS A 117 6.93 15.69 11.07
N THR A 118 6.36 15.96 9.89
CA THR A 118 6.12 17.33 9.39
C THR A 118 5.14 18.08 10.30
N MET A 119 4.05 17.44 10.73
CA MET A 119 3.12 18.01 11.70
C MET A 119 3.74 18.25 13.09
N GLN A 120 4.84 17.57 13.44
CA GLN A 120 5.56 17.83 14.67
C GLN A 120 6.46 19.07 14.54
N GLN A 121 7.08 19.29 13.38
CA GLN A 121 7.93 20.46 13.14
C GLN A 121 7.11 21.75 13.08
N ASN A 122 5.98 21.76 12.35
CA ASN A 122 5.09 22.91 12.23
C ASN A 122 4.37 23.34 13.53
N LYS A 123 4.57 22.61 14.63
CA LYS A 123 4.01 22.93 15.95
C LYS A 123 5.06 23.43 16.96
N ILE A 124 6.34 23.39 16.57
CA ILE A 124 7.48 23.87 17.35
C ILE A 124 7.86 25.30 16.91
N GLU A 125 7.42 25.72 15.72
CA GLU A 125 7.26 27.13 15.31
C GLU A 125 5.89 27.67 15.74
#